data_AF-A0A6C0Q2W3-F1
#
_entry.id   AF-A0A6C0Q2W3-F1
#
_cell.length_a   1.000
_cell.length_b   1.000
_cell.length_c   1.000
_cell.angle_alpha   90.00
_cell.angle_beta   90.00
_cell.angle_gamma   90.00
#
_symmetry.space_group_name_H-M   'P 1'
#
loop_
_entity.id
_entity.type
_entity.pdbx_description
1 polymer ?
#
loop_
_entity_poly.entity_id
_entity_poly.type
_entity_poly.pdbx_seq_one_letter_code
_entity_poly.pdbx_strand_id
1 'polypeptide(L)'
;MTPRLELAEFPEPERAAWRLASVSLGAFGTRGFASLPLESGARAFVLVDDAEVPAAGFDGGALTGLLDRALNLFPYDPRLTVAGYLRRHGFETRESADGRQVQGERDGYAVAVRFTEDDLIAAVSHGARTGPQSARTVSE
;
A
#
# COMPACT_ATOMS: atom_id res chain seq x y z
N MET A 1 24.95 -20.12 15.17
CA MET A 1 25.08 -18.67 14.95
C MET A 1 23.71 -18.16 14.59
N THR A 2 23.08 -17.33 15.41
CA THR A 2 21.79 -16.73 15.07
C THR A 2 22.07 -15.58 14.10
N PRO A 3 21.63 -15.65 12.83
CA PRO A 3 21.85 -14.56 11.90
C PRO A 3 21.21 -13.29 12.46
N ARG A 4 22.02 -12.24 12.65
CA ARG A 4 21.59 -10.91 13.10
C ARG A 4 21.94 -9.90 12.03
N LEU A 5 21.03 -8.96 11.78
CA LEU A 5 21.27 -7.85 10.87
C LEU A 5 21.66 -6.61 11.70
N GLU A 6 22.84 -6.08 11.43
CA GLU A 6 23.30 -4.84 12.07
C GLU A 6 22.72 -3.63 11.33
N LEU A 7 22.03 -2.75 12.05
CA LEU A 7 21.37 -1.56 11.49
C LEU A 7 21.94 -0.24 12.05
N ALA A 8 23.01 -0.31 12.86
CA ALA A 8 23.59 0.85 13.54
C ALA A 8 24.14 1.92 12.57
N GLU A 9 24.44 1.55 11.32
CA GLU A 9 24.93 2.47 10.29
C GLU A 9 23.82 3.32 9.65
N PHE A 10 22.55 2.99 9.89
CA PHE A 10 21.43 3.83 9.43
C PHE A 10 21.24 5.03 10.37
N PRO A 11 20.84 6.21 9.87
CA PRO A 11 20.58 7.39 10.72
C PRO A 11 19.53 7.16 11.81
N GLU A 12 18.56 6.28 11.55
CA GLU A 12 17.51 5.88 12.49
C GLU A 12 17.40 4.34 12.51
N PRO A 13 18.28 3.63 13.25
CA PRO A 13 18.36 2.17 13.22
C PRO A 13 17.04 1.47 13.57
N GLU A 14 16.33 1.99 14.57
CA GLU A 14 15.02 1.47 14.96
C GLU A 14 13.99 1.61 13.83
N ARG A 15 13.95 2.78 13.19
CA ARG A 15 13.04 3.03 12.07
C ARG A 15 13.36 2.14 10.87
N ALA A 16 14.64 1.89 10.60
CA ALA A 16 15.06 0.93 9.58
C ALA A 16 14.57 -0.49 9.89
N ALA A 17 14.67 -0.92 11.15
CA ALA A 17 14.16 -2.23 11.59
C ALA A 17 12.65 -2.37 11.39
N TRP A 18 11.87 -1.36 11.81
CA TRP A 18 10.41 -1.33 11.62
C TRP A 18 9.99 -1.32 10.15
N ARG A 19 10.73 -0.61 9.29
CA ARG A 19 10.50 -0.64 7.84
C ARG A 19 10.74 -2.03 7.27
N LEU A 20 11.85 -2.67 7.62
CA LEU A 20 12.17 -4.03 7.17
C LEU A 20 11.12 -5.06 7.62
N ALA A 21 10.68 -4.97 8.88
CA ALA A 21 9.59 -5.81 9.38
C ALA A 21 8.28 -5.58 8.60
N SER A 22 7.95 -4.33 8.29
CA SER A 22 6.75 -3.98 7.50
C SER A 22 6.81 -4.50 6.07
N VAL A 23 7.97 -4.41 5.41
CA VAL A 23 8.19 -5.01 4.07
C VAL A 23 8.02 -6.51 4.12
N SER A 24 8.56 -7.14 5.16
CA SER A 24 8.47 -8.60 5.36
C SER A 24 7.02 -9.05 5.49
N LEU A 25 6.14 -8.28 6.14
CA LEU A 25 4.70 -8.58 6.17
C LEU A 25 4.10 -8.72 4.77
N GLY A 26 4.44 -7.77 3.88
CA GLY A 26 3.98 -7.79 2.50
C GLY A 26 4.57 -8.96 1.71
N ALA A 27 5.87 -9.22 1.87
CA ALA A 27 6.59 -10.27 1.14
C ALA A 27 6.12 -11.68 1.53
N PHE A 28 5.82 -11.91 2.81
CA PHE A 28 5.39 -13.22 3.31
C PHE A 28 3.86 -13.37 3.43
N GLY A 29 3.08 -12.31 3.20
CA GLY A 29 1.62 -12.37 3.29
C GLY A 29 1.06 -12.60 4.70
N THR A 30 1.89 -12.39 5.74
CA THR A 30 1.52 -12.63 7.15
C THR A 30 0.60 -11.54 7.70
N ARG A 31 -0.04 -11.80 8.86
CA ARG A 31 -1.10 -10.94 9.42
C ARG A 31 -0.60 -9.83 10.33
N GLY A 32 0.66 -9.91 10.76
CA GLY A 32 1.30 -8.91 11.61
C GLY A 32 2.65 -9.41 12.06
N PHE A 33 3.29 -8.66 12.94
CA PHE A 33 4.48 -9.13 13.64
C PHE A 33 4.46 -8.66 15.09
N ALA A 34 5.11 -9.42 15.96
CA ALA A 34 5.49 -9.00 17.30
C ALA A 34 6.94 -8.52 17.30
N SER A 35 7.23 -7.54 18.16
CA SER A 35 8.58 -7.07 18.41
C SER A 35 8.94 -7.38 19.86
N LEU A 36 10.05 -8.08 20.08
CA LEU A 36 10.49 -8.51 21.41
C LEU A 36 11.93 -8.03 21.66
N PRO A 37 12.21 -7.34 22.78
CA PRO A 37 13.58 -7.10 23.19
C PRO A 37 14.22 -8.43 23.62
N LEU A 38 15.51 -8.60 23.30
CA LEU A 38 16.32 -9.73 23.75
C LEU A 38 17.31 -9.25 24.82
N GLU A 39 17.74 -10.16 25.70
CA GLU A 39 18.73 -9.85 26.75
C GLU A 39 20.06 -9.32 26.19
N SER A 40 20.40 -9.68 24.96
CA SER A 40 21.58 -9.18 24.24
C SER A 40 21.49 -7.71 23.82
N GLY A 41 20.36 -7.03 24.08
CA GLY A 41 20.07 -5.69 23.57
C GLY A 41 19.56 -5.66 22.13
N ALA A 42 19.54 -6.81 21.45
CA ALA A 42 18.94 -6.93 20.12
C ALA A 42 17.40 -6.97 20.19
N ARG A 43 16.75 -6.85 19.02
CA ARG A 43 15.29 -6.96 18.89
C ARG A 43 14.94 -8.07 17.91
N ALA A 44 14.04 -8.95 18.31
CA ALA A 44 13.46 -9.96 17.43
C ALA A 44 12.14 -9.44 16.86
N PHE A 45 11.96 -9.60 15.55
CA PHE A 45 10.68 -9.41 14.87
C PHE A 45 10.15 -10.80 14.49
N VAL A 46 8.98 -11.15 15.03
CA VAL A 46 8.35 -12.46 14.82
C VAL A 46 7.09 -12.24 13.99
N LEU A 47 7.06 -12.77 12.77
CA LEU A 47 5.87 -12.69 11.93
C LEU A 47 4.76 -13.56 12.52
N VAL A 48 3.56 -13.00 12.57
CA VAL A 48 2.35 -13.68 13.01
C VAL A 48 1.69 -14.28 11.78
N ASP A 49 1.86 -15.59 11.64
CA ASP A 49 1.18 -16.41 10.63
C ASP A 49 0.08 -17.24 11.31
N ASP A 50 -0.96 -16.54 11.76
CA ASP A 50 -2.13 -17.13 12.42
C ASP A 50 -3.33 -16.96 11.50
N ALA A 51 -3.93 -18.08 11.08
CA ALA A 51 -5.08 -18.11 10.19
C ALA A 51 -6.36 -17.56 10.85
N GLU A 52 -6.43 -17.59 12.19
CA GLU A 52 -7.57 -17.04 12.94
C GLU A 52 -7.54 -15.51 12.98
N VAL A 53 -6.40 -14.88 12.67
CA VAL A 53 -6.29 -13.42 12.57
C VAL A 53 -6.84 -12.96 11.21
N PRO A 54 -7.94 -12.19 11.18
CA PRO A 54 -8.55 -11.75 9.93
C PRO A 54 -7.59 -10.90 9.10
N ALA A 55 -7.68 -11.01 7.77
CA ALA A 55 -6.95 -10.13 6.89
C ALA A 55 -7.55 -8.73 6.98
N ALA A 56 -6.71 -7.70 6.91
CA ALA A 56 -7.19 -6.34 6.77
C ALA A 56 -8.06 -6.23 5.50
N GLY A 57 -9.33 -5.83 5.68
CA GLY A 57 -10.23 -5.54 4.58
C GLY A 57 -9.81 -4.29 3.83
N PHE A 58 -10.39 -4.09 2.64
CA PHE A 58 -10.27 -2.81 1.95
C PHE A 58 -11.16 -1.76 2.64
N ASP A 59 -10.58 -0.61 2.99
CA ASP A 59 -11.30 0.55 3.52
C ASP A 59 -11.05 1.76 2.61
N GLY A 60 -12.09 2.21 1.92
CA GLY A 60 -12.03 3.38 1.06
C GLY A 60 -11.79 4.68 1.85
N GLY A 61 -12.38 4.82 3.05
CA GLY A 61 -12.24 6.02 3.87
C GLY A 61 -10.82 6.22 4.39
N ALA A 62 -10.09 5.13 4.63
CA ALA A 62 -8.68 5.18 5.04
C ALA A 62 -7.69 5.29 3.86
N LEU A 63 -8.16 5.16 2.61
CA LEU A 63 -7.31 4.93 1.45
C LEU A 63 -6.27 6.02 1.24
N THR A 64 -6.68 7.29 1.23
CA THR A 64 -5.76 8.42 0.98
C THR A 64 -4.61 8.44 1.98
N GLY A 65 -4.93 8.41 3.28
CA GLY A 65 -3.90 8.43 4.32
C GLY A 65 -3.05 7.16 4.36
N LEU A 66 -3.55 6.03 3.87
CA LEU A 66 -2.76 4.81 3.70
C LEU A 66 -1.77 4.94 2.54
N LEU A 67 -2.22 5.45 1.39
CA LEU A 67 -1.37 5.65 0.21
C LEU A 67 -0.28 6.68 0.48
N ASP A 68 -0.59 7.81 1.12
CA ASP A 68 0.42 8.82 1.50
C ASP A 68 1.54 8.19 2.35
N ARG A 69 1.17 7.36 3.34
CA ARG A 69 2.17 6.65 4.17
C ARG A 69 2.96 5.62 3.37
N ALA A 70 2.30 4.88 2.48
CA ALA A 70 2.94 3.87 1.64
C ALA A 70 3.96 4.49 0.69
N LEU A 71 3.63 5.61 0.04
CA LEU A 71 4.54 6.28 -0.91
C LEU A 71 5.73 6.95 -0.21
N ASN A 72 5.57 7.39 1.04
CA ASN A 72 6.70 7.81 1.87
C ASN A 72 7.66 6.65 2.21
N LEU A 73 7.18 5.40 2.22
CA LEU A 73 7.98 4.21 2.47
C LEU A 73 8.57 3.63 1.17
N PHE A 74 7.83 3.70 0.08
CA PHE A 74 8.17 3.13 -1.23
C PHE A 74 8.07 4.20 -2.33
N PRO A 75 8.99 5.18 -2.37
CA PRO A 75 8.87 6.33 -3.27
C PRO A 75 9.23 6.04 -4.73
N TYR A 76 9.82 4.87 -5.02
CA TYR A 76 10.42 4.60 -6.33
C TYR A 76 9.41 4.47 -7.47
N ASP A 77 8.29 3.78 -7.22
CA ASP A 77 7.23 3.62 -8.21
C ASP A 77 5.86 3.74 -7.54
N PRO A 78 5.31 4.97 -7.51
CA PRO A 78 4.02 5.22 -6.90
C PRO A 78 2.86 4.48 -7.58
N ARG A 79 2.94 4.29 -8.90
CA ARG A 79 1.90 3.59 -9.67
C ARG A 79 1.89 2.12 -9.32
N LEU A 80 3.05 1.48 -9.29
CA LEU A 80 3.18 0.08 -8.89
C LEU A 80 2.74 -0.13 -7.44
N THR A 81 3.07 0.81 -6.55
CA THR A 81 2.63 0.75 -5.14
C THR A 81 1.11 0.78 -5.03
N VAL A 82 0.44 1.72 -5.71
CA VAL A 82 -1.02 1.81 -5.74
C VAL A 82 -1.64 0.57 -6.40
N ALA A 83 -1.16 0.19 -7.58
CA ALA A 83 -1.69 -0.97 -8.31
C ALA A 83 -1.50 -2.27 -7.51
N GLY A 84 -0.36 -2.45 -6.85
CA GLY A 84 -0.09 -3.60 -5.98
C GLY A 84 -1.04 -3.65 -4.79
N TYR A 85 -1.28 -2.52 -4.11
CA TYR A 85 -2.26 -2.42 -3.04
C TYR A 85 -3.67 -2.81 -3.51
N LEU A 86 -4.13 -2.23 -4.63
CA LEU A 86 -5.45 -2.52 -5.17
C LEU A 86 -5.59 -3.99 -5.58
N ARG A 87 -4.60 -4.57 -6.27
CA ARG A 87 -4.59 -6.00 -6.63
C ARG A 87 -4.63 -6.90 -5.40
N ARG A 88 -3.91 -6.57 -4.33
CA ARG A 88 -3.96 -7.31 -3.05
C ARG A 88 -5.39 -7.37 -2.48
N HIS A 89 -6.18 -6.33 -2.70
CA HIS A 89 -7.58 -6.28 -2.29
C HIS A 89 -8.55 -6.77 -3.38
N GLY A 90 -8.06 -7.44 -4.43
CA GLY A 90 -8.89 -8.07 -5.45
C GLY A 90 -9.42 -7.12 -6.52
N PHE A 91 -8.85 -5.92 -6.66
CA PHE A 91 -9.19 -5.02 -7.76
C PHE A 91 -8.43 -5.41 -9.04
N GLU A 92 -9.12 -5.40 -10.16
CA GLU A 92 -8.49 -5.36 -11.47
C GLU A 92 -7.99 -3.95 -11.73
N THR A 93 -6.69 -3.80 -11.99
CA THR A 93 -6.06 -2.48 -12.09
C THR A 93 -5.64 -2.15 -13.50
N ARG A 94 -5.82 -0.90 -13.91
CA ARG A 94 -5.33 -0.35 -15.17
C ARG A 94 -4.61 0.97 -14.94
N GLU A 95 -3.46 1.13 -15.57
CA GLU A 95 -2.78 2.43 -15.64
C GLU A 95 -3.19 3.16 -16.92
N SER A 96 -3.32 4.49 -16.86
CA SER A 96 -3.54 5.32 -18.04
C SER A 96 -2.29 5.36 -18.92
N ALA A 97 -2.48 5.60 -20.22
CA ALA A 97 -1.36 5.62 -21.18
C ALA A 97 -0.32 6.72 -20.92
N ASP A 98 -0.73 7.82 -20.27
CA ASP A 98 0.14 8.91 -19.85
C ASP A 98 0.80 8.68 -18.48
N GLY A 99 0.54 7.53 -17.85
CA GLY A 99 1.03 7.18 -16.52
C GLY A 99 0.51 8.09 -15.40
N ARG A 100 -0.47 8.96 -15.62
CA ARG A 100 -0.92 9.91 -14.59
C ARG A 100 -2.07 9.38 -13.73
N GLN A 101 -2.53 8.17 -13.98
CA GLN A 101 -3.65 7.60 -13.25
C GLN A 101 -3.57 6.08 -13.14
N VAL A 102 -3.83 5.56 -11.94
CA VAL A 102 -4.12 4.14 -11.70
C VAL A 102 -5.60 4.01 -11.33
N GLN A 103 -6.30 3.12 -12.03
CA GLN A 103 -7.69 2.77 -11.78
C GLN A 103 -7.78 1.34 -11.27
N GLY A 104 -8.74 1.07 -10.39
CA GLY A 104 -9.09 -0.26 -9.92
C GLY A 104 -10.60 -0.46 -9.96
N GLU A 105 -11.06 -1.64 -10.41
CA GLU A 105 -12.46 -2.05 -10.32
C GLU A 105 -12.59 -3.40 -9.62
N ARG A 106 -13.60 -3.51 -8.74
CA ARG A 106 -13.98 -4.76 -8.06
C ARG A 106 -15.47 -4.72 -7.73
N ASP A 107 -16.24 -5.67 -8.24
CA ASP A 107 -17.66 -5.86 -7.90
C ASP A 107 -18.51 -4.58 -7.99
N GLY A 108 -18.27 -3.77 -9.04
CA GLY A 108 -18.98 -2.49 -9.23
C GLY A 108 -18.52 -1.36 -8.30
N TYR A 109 -17.44 -1.54 -7.53
CA TYR A 109 -16.74 -0.50 -6.79
C TYR A 109 -15.50 -0.07 -7.58
N ALA A 110 -15.35 1.23 -7.78
CA ALA A 110 -14.23 1.81 -8.52
C ALA A 110 -13.33 2.63 -7.59
N VAL A 111 -12.03 2.62 -7.88
CA VAL A 111 -11.01 3.49 -7.30
C VAL A 111 -10.23 4.12 -8.43
N ALA A 112 -9.92 5.41 -8.32
CA ALA A 112 -8.95 6.07 -9.17
C ALA A 112 -7.99 6.92 -8.34
N VAL A 113 -6.69 6.78 -8.62
CA VAL A 113 -5.64 7.58 -8.03
C VAL A 113 -4.93 8.32 -9.15
N ARG A 114 -4.88 9.65 -9.04
CA ARG A 114 -4.20 10.54 -9.98
C ARG A 114 -2.90 11.05 -9.39
N PHE A 115 -1.91 11.24 -10.25
CA PHE A 115 -0.60 11.73 -9.86
C PHE A 115 -0.29 13.09 -10.51
N THR A 116 0.54 13.88 -9.84
CA THR A 116 1.16 15.08 -10.40
C THR A 116 2.31 14.70 -11.34
N GLU A 117 2.99 15.70 -11.90
CA GLU A 117 4.22 15.49 -12.70
C GLU A 117 5.39 15.02 -11.86
N ASP A 118 5.43 15.41 -10.58
CA ASP A 118 6.45 15.02 -9.61
C ASP A 118 6.09 13.72 -8.87
N ASP A 119 5.19 12.92 -9.46
CA ASP A 119 4.74 11.62 -8.92
C ASP A 119 4.07 11.65 -7.53
N LEU A 120 3.60 12.83 -7.10
CA LEU A 120 2.80 12.98 -5.89
C LEU A 120 1.33 12.64 -6.15
N ILE A 121 0.60 12.21 -5.12
CA ILE A 121 -0.85 12.01 -5.24
C ILE A 121 -1.53 13.37 -5.44
N ALA A 122 -2.17 13.53 -6.59
CA ALA A 122 -2.98 14.71 -6.93
C ALA A 122 -4.42 14.55 -6.46
N ALA A 123 -4.98 13.34 -6.56
CA ALA A 123 -6.35 13.04 -6.13
C ALA A 123 -6.54 11.53 -5.92
N VAL A 124 -7.43 11.19 -4.99
CA VAL A 124 -7.96 9.85 -4.78
C VAL A 124 -9.48 9.93 -4.83
N SER A 125 -10.10 9.11 -5.66
CA SER A 125 -11.56 8.95 -5.70
C SER A 125 -11.92 7.48 -5.59
N HIS A 126 -13.04 7.20 -4.93
CA HIS A 126 -13.57 5.85 -4.80
C HIS A 126 -15.08 5.87 -4.58
N GLY A 127 -15.76 4.79 -4.98
CA GLY A 127 -17.19 4.66 -4.75
C GLY A 127 -17.84 3.60 -5.64
N ALA A 128 -19.15 3.44 -5.48
CA ALA A 128 -19.94 2.63 -6.39
C ALA A 128 -19.86 3.23 -7.81
N ARG A 129 -19.64 2.38 -8.81
CA ARG A 129 -19.64 2.76 -10.21
C ARG A 129 -21.08 3.01 -10.63
N THR A 130 -21.51 4.27 -10.62
CA THR A 130 -22.74 4.66 -11.32
C THR A 130 -22.53 4.34 -12.81
N GLY A 131 -23.48 3.63 -13.42
CA GLY A 131 -23.44 3.24 -14.83
C GLY A 131 -23.24 4.42 -15.80
N PRO A 132 -23.02 4.15 -17.10
CA PRO A 132 -22.48 5.14 -18.04
C PRO A 132 -23.28 6.44 -18.02
N GLN A 133 -22.58 7.54 -17.73
CA GLN A 133 -23.09 8.88 -17.94
C GLN A 133 -23.13 9.11 -19.45
N SER A 134 -24.27 8.81 -20.08
CA SER A 134 -24.54 9.20 -21.45
C SER A 134 -24.21 10.68 -21.60
N ALA A 135 -23.23 10.97 -22.45
CA ALA A 135 -22.84 12.32 -22.80
C ALA A 135 -24.10 13.11 -23.18
N ARG A 136 -24.44 14.12 -22.38
CA ARG A 136 -25.34 15.17 -22.85
C ARG A 136 -24.58 15.91 -23.93
N THR A 137 -24.87 15.58 -25.18
CA THR A 137 -24.61 16.47 -26.31
C THR A 137 -25.32 17.78 -26.03
N VAL A 138 -24.56 18.81 -25.66
CA VAL A 138 -25.03 20.18 -25.72
C VAL A 138 -24.72 20.64 -27.13
N SER A 139 -25.74 20.66 -27.99
CA SER A 139 -25.72 21.45 -29.22
C SER A 139 -26.09 22.88 -28.85
N GLU A 140 -25.19 23.81 -29.16
CA GLU A 140 -25.51 25.17 -29.60
C GLU A 140 -24.60 25.50 -30.79
#